data_AF-A0A972ZVQ5-F1
#
_entry.id   AF-A0A972ZVQ5-F1
#
_cell.length_a   1.000
_cell.length_b   1.000
_cell.length_c   1.000
_cell.angle_alpha   90.00
_cell.angle_beta   90.00
_cell.angle_gamma   90.00
#
_symmetry.space_group_name_H-M   'P 1'
#
loop_
_entity.id
_entity.type
_entity.pdbx_description
1 polymer ?
#
loop_
_entity_poly.entity_id
_entity_poly.type
_entity_poly.pdbx_seq_one_letter_code
_entity_poly.pdbx_strand_id
1 'polypeptide(L)'
;MAFADVLKALPSRHSAQASGRFADEITEAQTTRLFHQVQGNFVANLICASAFLWVFWSIIPLTEILLWFGYAQAVNLCGIALVLARKRDKNRYSNQRWLRSFNIYVALDALTWGSAAFVFFTSDSPLHSLFLVAILLGNVAGATTSFVSYMPAMLTFDA
;
A
#
# COMPACT_ATOMS: atom_id res chain seq x y z
N MET A 1 30.47 14.98 45.99
CA MET A 1 29.41 15.99 45.79
C MET A 1 29.34 16.53 44.35
N ALA A 2 29.98 15.90 43.35
CA ALA A 2 30.05 16.42 41.97
C ALA A 2 29.19 15.64 40.94
N PHE A 3 28.65 14.47 41.30
CA PHE A 3 27.91 13.62 40.36
C PHE A 3 26.40 13.94 40.31
N ALA A 4 25.83 14.45 41.40
CA ALA A 4 24.42 14.81 41.48
C ALA A 4 24.08 16.11 40.70
N ASP A 5 25.03 17.04 40.58
CA ASP A 5 24.85 18.29 39.85
C ASP A 5 24.93 18.09 38.33
N VAL A 6 25.70 17.09 37.87
CA VAL A 6 25.78 16.71 36.45
C VAL A 6 24.45 16.12 35.96
N LEU A 7 23.74 15.38 36.81
CA LEU A 7 22.41 14.83 36.47
C LEU A 7 21.30 15.89 36.41
N LYS A 8 21.46 17.01 37.13
CA LYS A 8 20.55 18.17 37.04
C LYS A 8 20.82 19.06 35.82
N ALA A 9 22.01 18.98 35.22
CA ALA A 9 22.43 19.77 34.07
C ALA A 9 22.08 19.13 32.71
N LEU A 10 21.49 17.93 32.70
CA LEU A 10 21.04 17.30 31.46
C LEU A 10 19.82 18.05 30.89
N PRO A 11 19.91 18.56 29.64
CA PRO A 11 18.84 19.34 29.03
C PRO A 11 17.70 18.41 28.61
N SER A 12 16.83 18.08 29.58
CA SER A 12 15.69 17.16 29.42
C SER A 12 14.66 17.58 28.37
N ARG A 13 14.66 18.86 27.95
CA ARG A 13 13.80 19.37 26.89
C ARG A 13 14.36 19.20 25.47
N HIS A 14 15.69 19.22 25.29
CA HIS A 14 16.31 19.11 23.97
C HIS A 14 16.24 17.69 23.42
N SER A 15 16.38 16.67 24.29
CA SER A 15 16.28 15.27 23.90
C SER A 15 14.86 14.87 23.49
N ALA A 16 13.83 15.29 24.25
CA ALA A 16 12.43 15.03 23.89
C ALA A 16 12.02 15.74 22.59
N GLN A 17 12.45 16.99 22.40
CA GLN A 17 12.14 17.77 21.20
C GLN A 17 12.91 17.28 19.96
N ALA A 18 14.14 16.79 20.13
CA ALA A 18 14.89 16.12 19.07
C ALA A 18 14.23 14.81 18.67
N SER A 19 13.80 13.97 19.62
CA SER A 19 13.09 12.72 19.35
C SER A 19 11.78 12.95 18.58
N GLY A 20 10.99 13.96 18.94
CA GLY A 20 9.77 14.33 18.21
C GLY A 20 10.06 14.78 16.77
N ARG A 21 11.08 15.62 16.58
CA ARG A 21 11.48 16.11 15.26
C ARG A 21 12.06 15.01 14.35
N PHE A 22 12.82 14.08 14.92
CA PHE A 22 13.29 12.89 14.18
C PHE A 22 12.13 11.96 13.81
N ALA A 23 11.14 11.76 14.70
CA ALA A 23 9.95 10.97 14.39
C ALA A 23 9.13 11.59 13.25
N ASP A 24 8.97 12.93 13.25
CA ASP A 24 8.29 13.66 12.19
C ASP A 24 9.05 13.58 10.85
N GLU A 25 10.38 13.74 10.86
CA GLU A 25 11.24 13.63 9.68
C GLU A 25 11.22 12.19 9.09
N ILE A 26 11.22 11.15 9.93
CA ILE A 26 11.09 9.76 9.48
C ILE A 26 9.70 9.52 8.87
N THR A 27 8.64 10.03 9.49
CA THR A 27 7.27 9.86 9.01
C THR A 27 7.06 10.56 7.66
N GLU A 28 7.65 11.74 7.47
CA GLU A 28 7.62 12.46 6.20
C GLU A 28 8.43 11.75 5.10
N ALA A 29 9.61 11.23 5.45
CA ALA A 29 10.45 10.47 4.53
C ALA A 29 9.80 9.14 4.11
N GLN A 30 9.17 8.42 5.04
CA GLN A 30 8.42 7.18 4.77
C GLN A 30 7.22 7.45 3.85
N THR A 31 6.47 8.51 4.13
CA THR A 31 5.31 8.88 3.33
C THR A 31 5.72 9.27 1.91
N THR A 32 6.81 10.03 1.76
CA THR A 32 7.30 10.42 0.42
C THR A 32 7.77 9.21 -0.39
N ARG A 33 8.48 8.26 0.23
CA ARG A 33 8.90 7.02 -0.44
C ARG A 33 7.70 6.17 -0.86
N LEU A 34 6.69 6.04 -0.01
CA LEU A 34 5.48 5.29 -0.33
C LEU A 34 4.79 5.84 -1.59
N PHE A 35 4.57 7.15 -1.66
CA PHE A 35 3.92 7.79 -2.81
C PHE A 35 4.76 7.72 -4.10
N HIS A 36 6.08 7.56 -3.98
CA HIS A 36 6.95 7.33 -5.13
C HIS A 36 6.91 5.87 -5.61
N GLN A 37 6.90 4.90 -4.68
CA GLN A 37 6.83 3.47 -4.96
C GLN A 37 5.48 3.07 -5.58
N VAL A 38 4.39 3.70 -5.12
CA VAL A 38 3.02 3.46 -5.60
C VAL A 38 2.85 3.78 -7.09
N GLN A 39 3.61 4.74 -7.64
CA GLN A 39 3.54 5.08 -9.06
C GLN A 39 4.02 3.94 -9.96
N GLY A 40 5.06 3.22 -9.54
CA GLY A 40 5.51 2.01 -10.24
C GLY A 40 4.49 0.87 -10.14
N ASN A 41 3.79 0.79 -8.99
CA ASN A 41 2.78 -0.23 -8.76
C ASN A 41 1.60 -0.16 -9.72
N PHE A 42 1.19 1.05 -10.14
CA PHE A 42 0.09 1.20 -11.10
C PHE A 42 0.39 0.61 -12.48
N VAL A 43 1.63 0.78 -12.95
CA VAL A 43 2.11 0.20 -14.22
C VAL A 43 2.24 -1.32 -14.09
N ALA A 44 2.79 -1.79 -12.97
CA ALA A 44 2.88 -3.22 -12.68
C ALA A 44 1.49 -3.87 -12.63
N ASN A 45 0.51 -3.26 -11.93
CA ASN A 45 -0.87 -3.74 -11.86
C ASN A 45 -1.51 -3.80 -13.26
N LEU A 46 -1.31 -2.79 -14.10
CA LEU A 46 -1.81 -2.80 -15.49
C LEU A 46 -1.20 -3.95 -16.31
N ILE A 47 0.12 -4.15 -16.21
CA ILE A 47 0.81 -5.25 -16.91
C ILE A 47 0.32 -6.60 -16.41
N CYS A 48 0.23 -6.80 -15.09
CA CYS A 48 -0.25 -8.03 -14.47
C CYS A 48 -1.70 -8.34 -14.85
N ALA A 49 -2.60 -7.36 -14.80
CA ALA A 49 -4.00 -7.54 -15.20
C ALA A 49 -4.13 -7.85 -16.70
N SER A 50 -3.29 -7.24 -17.55
CA SER A 50 -3.25 -7.54 -18.99
C SER A 50 -2.70 -8.94 -19.28
N ALA A 51 -1.67 -9.37 -18.55
CA ALA A 51 -1.14 -10.73 -18.63
C ALA A 51 -2.17 -11.76 -18.16
N PHE A 52 -2.92 -11.45 -17.09
CA PHE A 52 -4.03 -12.29 -16.62
C PHE A 52 -5.10 -12.43 -17.70
N LEU A 53 -5.53 -11.33 -18.31
CA LEU A 53 -6.48 -11.33 -19.42
C LEU A 53 -5.97 -12.21 -20.58
N TRP A 54 -4.71 -12.05 -20.99
CA TRP A 54 -4.10 -12.85 -22.05
C TRP A 54 -4.03 -14.35 -21.72
N VAL A 55 -3.76 -14.72 -20.48
CA VAL A 55 -3.63 -16.13 -20.07
C VAL A 55 -5.00 -16.81 -19.99
N PHE A 56 -6.01 -16.12 -19.48
CA PHE A 56 -7.32 -16.74 -19.18
C PHE A 56 -8.38 -16.53 -20.27
N TRP A 57 -8.15 -15.68 -21.29
CA TRP A 57 -9.16 -15.33 -22.31
C TRP A 57 -9.79 -16.51 -23.06
N SER A 58 -9.08 -17.63 -23.20
CA SER A 58 -9.55 -18.81 -23.93
C SER A 58 -10.28 -19.83 -23.05
N ILE A 59 -10.23 -19.65 -21.73
CA ILE A 59 -10.77 -20.60 -20.74
C ILE A 59 -12.01 -20.02 -20.06
N ILE A 60 -12.00 -18.73 -19.79
CA ILE A 60 -13.05 -18.05 -19.03
C ILE A 60 -13.85 -17.16 -19.98
N PRO A 61 -15.19 -17.05 -19.81
CA PRO A 61 -16.00 -16.16 -20.62
C PRO A 61 -15.42 -14.75 -20.66
N LEU A 62 -15.24 -14.22 -21.88
CA LEU A 62 -14.62 -12.91 -22.09
C LEU A 62 -15.32 -11.79 -21.30
N THR A 63 -16.64 -11.89 -21.12
CA THR A 63 -17.42 -10.94 -20.32
C THR A 63 -16.98 -10.89 -18.86
N GLU A 64 -16.71 -12.04 -18.23
CA GLU A 64 -16.30 -12.10 -16.82
C GLU A 64 -14.90 -11.53 -16.62
N ILE A 65 -13.96 -11.91 -17.50
CA ILE A 65 -12.60 -11.36 -17.50
C ILE A 65 -12.63 -9.84 -17.72
N LEU A 66 -13.43 -9.34 -18.67
CA LEU A 66 -13.52 -7.91 -18.94
C LEU A 66 -14.15 -7.13 -17.79
N LEU A 67 -15.16 -7.69 -17.12
CA LEU A 67 -15.75 -7.06 -15.93
C LEU A 67 -14.74 -6.96 -14.80
N TRP A 68 -14.01 -8.04 -14.51
CA TRP A 68 -12.97 -8.04 -13.48
C TRP A 68 -11.81 -7.10 -13.85
N PHE A 69 -11.36 -7.13 -15.10
CA PHE A 69 -10.33 -6.22 -15.60
C PHE A 69 -10.78 -4.77 -15.47
N GLY A 70 -12.01 -4.44 -15.90
CA GLY A 70 -12.58 -3.10 -15.76
C GLY A 70 -12.63 -2.65 -14.30
N TYR A 71 -13.04 -3.53 -13.39
CA TYR A 71 -13.03 -3.26 -11.95
C TYR A 71 -11.61 -3.01 -11.41
N ALA A 72 -10.64 -3.85 -11.77
CA ALA A 72 -9.24 -3.68 -11.40
C ALA A 72 -8.66 -2.34 -11.89
N GLN A 73 -8.97 -1.98 -13.13
CA GLN A 73 -8.56 -0.69 -13.70
C GLN A 73 -9.24 0.50 -13.02
N ALA A 74 -10.51 0.37 -12.62
CA ALA A 74 -11.20 1.41 -11.86
C ALA A 74 -10.54 1.65 -10.49
N VAL A 75 -10.20 0.57 -9.77
CA VAL A 75 -9.47 0.66 -8.49
C VAL A 75 -8.10 1.32 -8.71
N ASN A 76 -7.36 0.90 -9.73
CA ASN A 76 -6.06 1.47 -10.09
C ASN A 76 -6.15 2.98 -10.39
N LEU A 77 -7.18 3.41 -11.14
CA LEU A 77 -7.46 4.83 -11.42
C LEU A 77 -7.81 5.60 -10.14
N CYS A 78 -8.55 5.02 -9.19
CA CYS A 78 -8.80 5.64 -7.88
C CYS A 78 -7.48 5.87 -7.13
N GLY A 79 -6.55 4.91 -7.17
CA GLY A 79 -5.21 5.07 -6.61
C GLY A 79 -4.43 6.22 -7.24
N ILE A 80 -4.41 6.29 -8.58
CA ILE A 80 -3.77 7.37 -9.34
C ILE A 80 -4.39 8.72 -8.95
N ALA A 81 -5.71 8.81 -8.92
CA ALA A 81 -6.43 10.02 -8.54
C ALA A 81 -6.08 10.47 -7.11
N LEU A 82 -5.96 9.53 -6.16
CA LEU A 82 -5.56 9.82 -4.79
C LEU A 82 -4.14 10.39 -4.72
N VAL A 83 -3.18 9.79 -5.45
CA VAL A 83 -1.80 10.27 -5.54
C VAL A 83 -1.73 11.66 -6.17
N LEU A 84 -2.43 11.88 -7.28
CA LEU A 84 -2.48 13.18 -7.96
C LEU A 84 -3.13 14.26 -7.09
N ALA A 85 -4.22 13.93 -6.38
CA ALA A 85 -4.89 14.85 -5.48
C ALA A 85 -3.96 15.28 -4.33
N ARG A 86 -3.19 14.35 -3.76
CA ARG A 86 -2.19 14.67 -2.73
C ARG A 86 -1.03 15.51 -3.27
N LYS A 87 -0.54 15.20 -4.48
CA LYS A 87 0.53 15.99 -5.13
C LYS A 87 0.08 17.42 -5.42
N ARG A 88 -1.17 17.61 -5.83
CA ARG A 88 -1.74 18.92 -6.14
C ARG A 88 -1.92 19.77 -4.89
N ASP A 89 -2.39 19.18 -3.79
CA ASP A 89 -2.60 19.90 -2.53
C ASP A 89 -2.46 18.96 -1.33
N LYS A 90 -1.24 18.90 -0.79
CA LYS A 90 -0.90 18.07 0.39
C LYS A 90 -1.67 18.54 1.64
N ASN A 91 -1.99 19.83 1.74
CA ASN A 91 -2.61 20.45 2.92
C ASN A 91 -4.15 20.44 2.88
N ARG A 92 -4.75 20.06 1.74
CA ARG A 92 -6.21 19.94 1.59
C ARG A 92 -6.88 19.10 2.67
N TYR A 93 -6.20 18.04 3.13
CA TYR A 93 -6.67 17.15 4.19
C TYR A 93 -5.55 16.88 5.19
N SER A 94 -5.91 16.51 6.41
CA SER A 94 -4.94 16.06 7.41
C SER A 94 -4.17 14.84 6.91
N ASN A 95 -2.92 14.67 7.38
CA ASN A 95 -2.08 13.55 6.98
C ASN A 95 -2.76 12.19 7.31
N GLN A 96 -3.48 12.11 8.44
CA GLN A 96 -4.29 10.95 8.81
C GLN A 96 -5.37 10.60 7.79
N ARG A 97 -6.06 11.61 7.22
CA ARG A 97 -7.13 11.36 6.24
C ARG A 97 -6.56 10.88 4.89
N TRP A 98 -5.39 11.38 4.49
CA TRP A 98 -4.65 10.86 3.34
C TRP A 98 -4.23 9.40 3.55
N LEU A 99 -3.69 9.07 4.73
CA LEU A 99 -3.30 7.71 5.08
C LEU A 99 -4.51 6.76 5.11
N ARG A 100 -5.63 7.17 5.70
CA ARG A 100 -6.86 6.36 5.72
C ARG A 100 -7.39 6.09 4.31
N SER A 101 -7.39 7.11 3.44
CA SER A 101 -7.82 6.96 2.05
C SER A 101 -6.89 6.02 1.27
N PHE A 102 -5.58 6.10 1.53
CA PHE A 102 -4.59 5.19 0.95
C PHE A 102 -4.80 3.75 1.42
N ASN A 103 -5.05 3.54 2.72
CA ASN A 103 -5.37 2.22 3.27
C ASN A 103 -6.64 1.61 2.67
N ILE A 104 -7.67 2.43 2.43
CA ILE A 104 -8.89 1.97 1.75
C ILE A 104 -8.57 1.54 0.31
N TYR A 105 -7.77 2.31 -0.43
CA TYR A 105 -7.32 1.93 -1.77
C TYR A 105 -6.56 0.59 -1.74
N VAL A 106 -5.61 0.42 -0.82
CA VAL A 106 -4.85 -0.84 -0.69
C VAL A 106 -5.77 -2.02 -0.37
N ALA A 107 -6.78 -1.82 0.48
CA ALA A 107 -7.76 -2.86 0.80
C ALA A 107 -8.61 -3.24 -0.43
N LEU A 108 -9.05 -2.26 -1.22
CA LEU A 108 -9.80 -2.50 -2.46
C LEU A 108 -8.95 -3.23 -3.52
N ASP A 109 -7.68 -2.85 -3.65
CA ASP A 109 -6.73 -3.52 -4.56
C ASP A 109 -6.52 -4.99 -4.14
N ALA A 110 -6.33 -5.24 -2.84
CA ALA A 110 -6.22 -6.59 -2.30
C ALA A 110 -7.50 -7.42 -2.50
N LEU A 111 -8.68 -6.83 -2.33
CA LEU A 111 -9.97 -7.49 -2.61
C LEU A 111 -10.15 -7.81 -4.10
N THR A 112 -9.67 -6.95 -4.98
CA THR A 112 -9.70 -7.16 -6.44
C THR A 112 -8.95 -8.44 -6.80
N TRP A 113 -7.71 -8.58 -6.32
CA TRP A 113 -6.91 -9.77 -6.56
C TRP A 113 -7.42 -10.98 -5.78
N GLY A 114 -7.86 -10.81 -4.53
CA GLY A 114 -8.43 -11.90 -3.72
C GLY A 114 -9.71 -12.49 -4.32
N SER A 115 -10.59 -11.65 -4.88
CA SER A 115 -11.81 -12.12 -5.56
C SER A 115 -11.51 -12.89 -6.85
N ALA A 116 -10.41 -12.57 -7.55
CA ALA A 116 -9.97 -13.32 -8.73
C ALA A 116 -9.75 -14.80 -8.41
N ALA A 117 -9.29 -15.11 -7.19
CA ALA A 117 -9.10 -16.47 -6.72
C ALA A 117 -10.40 -17.26 -6.58
N PHE A 118 -11.50 -16.61 -6.22
CA PHE A 118 -12.79 -17.29 -6.07
C PHE A 118 -13.50 -17.43 -7.42
N VAL A 119 -13.38 -16.43 -8.28
CA VAL A 119 -14.10 -16.39 -9.56
C VAL A 119 -13.40 -17.21 -10.64
N PHE A 120 -12.07 -17.21 -10.68
CA PHE A 120 -11.30 -17.77 -11.80
C PHE A 120 -10.50 -19.02 -11.46
N PHE A 121 -10.72 -19.60 -10.27
CA PHE A 121 -10.12 -20.89 -9.94
C PHE A 121 -10.72 -21.99 -10.80
N THR A 122 -9.89 -22.60 -11.64
CA THR A 122 -10.26 -23.73 -12.48
C THR A 122 -9.43 -24.96 -12.11
N SER A 123 -10.10 -26.03 -11.70
CA SER A 123 -9.48 -27.34 -11.41
C SER A 123 -8.92 -28.02 -12.66
N ASP A 124 -9.39 -27.61 -13.84
CA ASP A 124 -9.20 -28.36 -15.08
C ASP A 124 -7.84 -28.08 -15.72
N SER A 125 -7.16 -27.01 -15.29
CA SER A 125 -5.81 -26.69 -15.72
C SER A 125 -4.89 -26.33 -14.55
N PRO A 126 -4.01 -27.26 -14.12
CA PRO A 126 -3.04 -27.02 -13.05
C PRO A 126 -2.13 -25.82 -13.30
N LEU A 127 -1.79 -25.55 -14.57
CA LEU A 127 -0.95 -24.41 -14.97
C LEU A 127 -1.63 -23.07 -14.69
N HIS A 128 -2.93 -22.95 -14.96
CA HIS A 128 -3.69 -21.72 -14.72
C HIS A 128 -3.86 -21.47 -13.22
N SER A 129 -4.16 -22.52 -12.46
CA SER A 129 -4.21 -22.47 -11.00
C SER A 129 -2.86 -22.07 -10.39
N LEU A 130 -1.74 -22.60 -10.89
CA LEU A 130 -0.40 -22.23 -10.43
C LEU A 130 -0.07 -20.76 -10.72
N PHE A 131 -0.41 -20.26 -11.91
CA PHE A 131 -0.23 -18.87 -12.29
C PHE A 131 -1.04 -17.93 -11.38
N LEU A 132 -2.29 -18.28 -11.11
CA LEU A 132 -3.18 -17.53 -10.22
C LEU A 132 -2.62 -17.50 -8.78
N VAL A 133 -2.19 -18.65 -8.25
CA VAL A 133 -1.57 -18.74 -6.92
C VAL A 133 -0.28 -17.92 -6.84
N ALA A 134 0.56 -17.95 -7.88
CA ALA A 134 1.80 -17.17 -7.93
C ALA A 134 1.54 -15.65 -7.87
N ILE A 135 0.53 -15.16 -8.60
CA ILE A 135 0.12 -13.75 -8.56
C ILE A 135 -0.40 -13.36 -7.17
N LEU A 136 -1.20 -14.22 -6.54
CA LEU A 136 -1.73 -13.96 -5.20
C LEU A 136 -0.63 -13.90 -4.15
N LEU A 137 0.32 -14.85 -4.18
CA LEU A 137 1.47 -14.85 -3.28
C LEU A 137 2.33 -13.59 -3.44
N GLY A 138 2.53 -13.13 -4.68
CA GLY A 138 3.20 -11.86 -4.98
C GLY A 138 2.49 -10.66 -4.36
N ASN A 139 1.16 -10.61 -4.46
CA ASN A 139 0.35 -9.54 -3.87
C ASN A 139 0.41 -9.53 -2.33
N VAL A 140 0.38 -10.70 -1.69
CA VAL A 140 0.49 -10.81 -0.22
C VAL A 140 1.85 -10.30 0.28
N ALA A 141 2.95 -10.63 -0.42
CA ALA A 141 4.28 -10.14 -0.07
C ALA A 141 4.41 -8.61 -0.20
N GLY A 142 3.80 -8.03 -1.25
CA GLY A 142 3.74 -6.58 -1.46
C GLY A 142 2.90 -5.83 -0.42
N ALA A 143 1.77 -6.42 0.00
CA ALA A 143 0.92 -5.84 1.04
C ALA A 143 1.63 -5.87 2.41
N THR A 144 2.25 -7.00 2.76
CA THR A 144 2.92 -7.19 4.06
C THR A 144 4.07 -6.20 4.28
N THR A 145 4.88 -5.94 3.25
CA THR A 145 5.99 -4.97 3.33
C THR A 145 5.51 -3.53 3.51
N SER A 146 4.35 -3.20 2.95
CA SER A 146 3.70 -1.89 3.12
C SER A 146 3.11 -1.72 4.53
N PHE A 147 2.40 -2.72 5.05
CA PHE A 147 1.77 -2.66 6.38
C PHE A 147 2.77 -2.68 7.54
N VAL A 148 3.85 -3.47 7.45
CA VAL A 148 4.89 -3.53 8.50
C VAL A 148 5.64 -2.21 8.64
N SER A 149 5.79 -1.46 7.53
CA SER A 149 6.42 -0.13 7.57
C SER A 149 5.56 0.93 8.29
N TYR A 150 4.25 0.71 8.40
CA TYR A 150 3.30 1.62 9.07
C TYR A 150 2.96 1.23 10.50
N MET A 151 3.17 -0.02 10.91
CA MET A 151 2.77 -0.51 12.23
C MET A 151 3.44 0.22 13.41
N PRO A 152 4.74 0.60 13.37
CA PRO A 152 5.32 1.40 14.44
C PRO A 152 4.71 2.80 14.52
N ALA A 153 4.30 3.37 13.38
CA ALA A 153 3.75 4.72 13.27
C ALA A 153 2.23 4.80 13.59
N MET A 154 1.54 3.69 13.85
CA MET A 154 0.22 3.74 14.49
C MET A 154 0.34 3.49 16.01
N LEU A 155 1.24 2.62 16.44
CA LEU A 155 1.41 2.27 17.86
C LEU A 155 2.10 3.35 18.69
N THR A 156 2.89 4.26 18.09
CA THR A 156 3.53 5.37 18.81
C THR A 156 2.65 6.61 18.96
N PHE A 157 1.47 6.68 18.34
CA PHE A 157 0.60 7.87 18.40
C PHE A 157 -0.60 7.72 19.37
N ASP A 158 -0.80 6.52 19.94
CA ASP A 158 -1.82 6.24 20.96
C ASP A 158 -1.23 6.17 22.40
N ALA A 159 0.02 6.63 22.61
CA ALA A 159 0.69 6.73 23.91
C ALA A 159 1.14 8.16 24.20
#